data_AF-A0A1G3X6I2-F1
#
_entry.id   AF-A0A1G3X6I2-F1
#
_cell.length_a   1.000
_cell.length_b   1.000
_cell.length_c   1.000
_cell.angle_alpha   90.00
_cell.angle_beta   90.00
_cell.angle_gamma   90.00
#
_symmetry.space_group_name_H-M   'P 1'
#
loop_
_entity.id
_entity.type
_entity.pdbx_description
1 polymer ?
#
loop_
_entity_poly.entity_id
_entity_poly.type
_entity_poly.pdbx_seq_one_letter_code
_entity_poly.pdbx_strand_id
1 'polypeptide(L)'
;MKKISMIFVLLMIGLLVSACTQKESPIVISKIFETTVQADNMIELYNPSDEDIDLKDYHFNFYTNGSLEVSQTIQLEGTINANDYFLIGSGNSTNTTITSQFDFSNPDAVLPFNGNDGIELMYKKAVVDYIGQVGSDVDIYNDLTMIRLGLVEDYKPSKTFNTFDYIYYLPEVFQYIKNDDYEIKTLDDLYAGPRLEQRYKDMPYVDSSNENIGGGGAVLTSVSGIADGDTAYFNANNGFGGGSVRYFYLNTAEVNGSHVSAEPWGYVASKYNKEFLLNDANQKEIHVQSIPGYALNEGYGRYLGLVWINGYLSQFLIVSEGLSEDVGSTYNAYDLALNYKDVPYLTFLRFAEYRARLNGWGLKGYPANPSGEKSPDWNYDSNTLTTEKPVWSPHLDLPWA
;
A
#
# COMPACT_ATOMS: atom_id res chain seq x y z
N MET A 1 30.26 -65.21 -53.42
CA MET A 1 30.59 -64.11 -52.49
C MET A 1 29.33 -63.72 -51.74
N LYS A 2 29.31 -63.97 -50.43
CA LYS A 2 28.17 -63.76 -49.53
C LYS A 2 27.97 -62.25 -49.29
N LYS A 3 26.74 -61.75 -49.39
CA LYS A 3 26.35 -60.47 -48.79
C LYS A 3 25.35 -60.77 -47.68
N ILE A 4 25.82 -60.72 -46.44
CA ILE A 4 25.01 -60.81 -45.23
C ILE A 4 24.45 -59.40 -44.99
N SER A 5 23.14 -59.25 -45.09
CA SER A 5 22.45 -58.01 -44.77
C SER A 5 22.08 -58.05 -43.29
N MET A 6 22.81 -57.29 -42.47
CA MET A 6 22.61 -57.20 -41.02
C MET A 6 21.55 -56.12 -40.74
N ILE A 7 20.34 -56.56 -40.39
CA ILE A 7 19.25 -55.69 -39.93
C ILE A 7 19.51 -55.37 -38.45
N PHE A 8 19.76 -54.09 -38.15
CA PHE A 8 19.86 -53.58 -36.79
C PHE A 8 18.44 -53.16 -36.35
N VAL A 9 17.78 -53.97 -35.52
CA VAL A 9 16.54 -53.57 -34.85
C VAL A 9 16.94 -52.78 -33.61
N LEU A 10 16.87 -51.46 -33.68
CA LEU A 10 17.04 -50.58 -32.54
C LEU A 10 15.73 -50.58 -31.74
N LEU A 11 15.65 -51.38 -30.68
CA LEU A 11 14.52 -51.38 -29.75
C LEU A 11 14.63 -50.15 -28.85
N MET A 12 13.97 -49.05 -29.25
CA MET A 12 13.87 -47.84 -28.43
C MET A 12 12.81 -48.08 -27.34
N ILE A 13 13.26 -48.46 -26.15
CA ILE A 13 12.40 -48.49 -24.96
C ILE A 13 12.17 -47.03 -24.55
N GLY A 14 10.99 -46.50 -24.91
CA GLY A 14 10.53 -45.21 -24.41
C GLY A 14 10.19 -45.35 -22.92
N LEU A 15 11.09 -44.91 -22.04
CA LEU A 15 10.71 -44.58 -20.67
C LEU A 15 9.78 -43.36 -20.74
N LEU A 16 8.47 -43.60 -20.63
CA LEU A 16 7.51 -42.56 -20.25
C LEU A 16 7.79 -42.20 -18.80
N VAL A 17 8.65 -41.20 -18.58
CA VAL A 17 8.70 -40.51 -17.30
C VAL A 17 7.39 -39.74 -17.19
N SER A 18 6.39 -40.36 -16.57
CA SER A 18 5.20 -39.66 -16.12
C SER A 18 5.66 -38.70 -15.04
N ALA A 19 5.97 -37.46 -15.42
CA ALA A 19 6.13 -36.38 -14.46
C ALA A 19 4.77 -36.28 -13.75
N CYS A 20 4.72 -36.74 -12.51
CA CYS A 20 3.59 -36.48 -11.65
C CYS A 20 3.63 -34.98 -11.37
N THR A 21 2.95 -34.17 -12.18
CA THR A 21 2.70 -32.77 -11.86
C THR A 21 1.86 -32.77 -10.61
N GLN A 22 2.52 -32.56 -9.47
CA GLN A 22 1.82 -32.33 -8.21
C GLN A 22 0.94 -31.11 -8.43
N LYS A 23 -0.38 -31.31 -8.41
CA LYS A 23 -1.34 -30.22 -8.47
C LYS A 23 -1.02 -29.29 -7.31
N GLU A 24 -0.65 -28.05 -7.63
CA GLU A 24 -0.41 -27.04 -6.60
C GLU A 24 -1.71 -26.78 -5.84
N SER A 25 -1.60 -26.52 -4.55
CA SER A 25 -2.77 -26.16 -3.75
C SER A 25 -3.32 -24.82 -4.25
N PRO A 26 -4.64 -24.67 -4.40
CA PRO A 26 -5.26 -23.41 -4.80
C PRO A 26 -5.47 -22.46 -3.61
N ILE A 27 -5.30 -22.93 -2.36
CA ILE A 27 -5.58 -22.13 -1.17
C ILE A 27 -4.66 -20.92 -1.11
N VAL A 28 -5.23 -19.78 -0.75
CA VAL A 28 -4.48 -18.55 -0.46
C VAL A 28 -4.70 -18.12 0.97
N ILE A 29 -3.73 -17.40 1.53
CA ILE A 29 -3.95 -16.49 2.64
C ILE A 29 -4.67 -15.27 2.07
N SER A 30 -5.94 -15.09 2.42
CA SER A 30 -6.78 -14.00 1.94
C SER A 30 -6.64 -12.76 2.82
N LYS A 31 -6.54 -12.94 4.14
CA LYS A 31 -6.43 -11.85 5.10
C LYS A 31 -5.51 -12.18 6.25
N ILE A 32 -4.81 -11.17 6.73
CA ILE A 32 -4.10 -11.16 8.00
C ILE A 32 -4.69 -10.07 8.87
N PHE A 33 -5.10 -10.42 10.07
CA PHE A 33 -5.52 -9.46 11.08
C PHE A 33 -4.44 -9.43 12.15
N GLU A 34 -3.53 -8.47 12.03
CA GLU A 34 -2.66 -8.09 13.14
C GLU A 34 -3.39 -7.05 13.99
N THR A 35 -3.49 -7.35 15.27
CA THR A 35 -4.31 -6.59 16.21
C THR A 35 -3.44 -6.05 17.33
N THR A 36 -3.92 -4.98 17.98
CA THR A 36 -3.19 -4.35 19.11
C THR A 36 -3.03 -5.28 20.31
N VAL A 37 -3.81 -6.37 20.35
CA VAL A 37 -3.74 -7.43 21.33
C VAL A 37 -3.40 -8.73 20.60
N GLN A 38 -2.16 -9.19 20.64
CA GLN A 38 -1.71 -10.39 19.91
C GLN A 38 -2.60 -11.64 20.10
N ALA A 39 -3.27 -11.78 21.24
CA ALA A 39 -4.24 -12.86 21.47
C ALA A 39 -5.47 -12.81 20.56
N ASP A 40 -5.72 -11.70 19.84
CA ASP A 40 -6.80 -11.52 18.88
C ASP A 40 -6.31 -11.59 17.43
N ASN A 41 -5.02 -11.88 17.21
CA ASN A 41 -4.48 -12.09 15.86
C ASN A 41 -5.16 -13.25 15.15
N MET A 42 -5.40 -13.08 13.84
CA MET A 42 -6.05 -14.08 12.99
C MET A 42 -5.41 -14.16 11.61
N ILE A 43 -5.50 -15.35 11.02
CA ILE A 43 -5.14 -15.61 9.62
C ILE A 43 -6.38 -16.19 8.94
N GLU A 44 -6.78 -15.62 7.81
CA GLU A 44 -7.88 -16.14 7.01
C GLU A 44 -7.33 -16.78 5.73
N LEU A 45 -7.80 -17.99 5.46
CA LEU A 45 -7.58 -18.69 4.21
C LEU A 45 -8.83 -18.57 3.32
N TYR A 46 -8.62 -18.58 2.01
CA TYR A 46 -9.68 -18.71 1.02
C TYR A 46 -9.40 -19.87 0.06
N ASN A 47 -10.44 -20.64 -0.27
CA ASN A 47 -10.39 -21.69 -1.27
C ASN A 47 -11.07 -21.22 -2.56
N PRO A 48 -10.32 -20.74 -3.57
CA PRO A 48 -10.89 -20.30 -4.85
C PRO A 48 -11.28 -21.46 -5.78
N SER A 49 -11.23 -22.72 -5.31
CA SER A 49 -11.56 -23.88 -6.14
C SER A 49 -12.99 -24.37 -5.94
N ASP A 50 -13.47 -25.14 -6.91
CA ASP A 50 -14.81 -25.73 -6.93
C ASP A 50 -14.94 -27.01 -6.07
N GLU A 51 -13.91 -27.37 -5.30
CA GLU A 51 -13.87 -28.59 -4.51
C GLU A 51 -13.52 -28.28 -3.05
N ASP A 52 -14.09 -29.05 -2.13
CA ASP A 52 -13.74 -28.97 -0.71
C ASP A 52 -12.30 -29.47 -0.49
N ILE A 53 -11.56 -28.80 0.40
CA ILE A 53 -10.17 -29.13 0.70
C ILE A 53 -10.01 -29.48 2.18
N ASP A 54 -9.54 -30.70 2.44
CA ASP A 54 -9.12 -31.17 3.76
C ASP A 54 -7.75 -30.56 4.13
N LEU A 55 -7.70 -29.87 5.29
CA LEU A 55 -6.53 -29.16 5.75
C LEU A 55 -5.51 -30.01 6.53
N LYS A 56 -5.75 -31.32 6.73
CA LYS A 56 -4.87 -32.20 7.53
C LYS A 56 -3.40 -32.27 7.08
N ASP A 57 -3.13 -31.96 5.82
CA ASP A 57 -1.79 -31.98 5.22
C ASP A 57 -1.18 -30.55 5.17
N TYR A 58 -1.91 -29.54 5.66
CA TYR A 58 -1.50 -28.14 5.68
C TYR A 58 -0.99 -27.73 7.07
N HIS A 59 0.00 -26.85 7.10
CA HIS A 59 0.47 -26.24 8.34
C HIS A 59 1.02 -24.84 8.05
N PHE A 60 1.06 -24.00 9.06
CA PHE A 60 1.82 -22.76 9.01
C PHE A 60 3.22 -22.96 9.60
N ASN A 61 4.22 -22.39 8.96
CA ASN A 61 5.51 -22.10 9.58
C ASN A 61 5.62 -20.60 9.84
N PHE A 62 5.97 -20.24 11.07
CA PHE A 62 6.21 -18.86 11.48
C PHE A 62 7.70 -18.62 11.65
N TYR A 63 8.16 -17.45 11.22
CA TYR A 63 9.53 -16.98 11.30
C TYR A 63 9.53 -15.65 12.02
N THR A 64 9.84 -15.70 13.31
CA THR A 64 9.56 -14.57 14.19
C THR A 64 10.81 -13.73 14.48
N ASN A 65 10.65 -12.42 14.60
CA ASN A 65 11.68 -11.44 14.97
C ASN A 65 12.96 -11.59 14.13
N GLY A 66 12.81 -11.63 12.80
CA GLY A 66 13.93 -11.76 11.88
C GLY A 66 14.63 -13.12 11.89
N SER A 67 14.00 -14.17 12.44
CA SER A 67 14.55 -15.53 12.37
C SER A 67 14.67 -16.03 10.93
N LEU A 68 15.76 -16.74 10.63
CA LEU A 68 15.94 -17.52 9.39
C LEU A 68 15.43 -18.96 9.53
N GLU A 69 15.16 -19.40 10.75
CA GLU A 69 14.66 -20.74 11.09
C GLU A 69 13.20 -20.68 11.52
N VAL A 70 12.48 -21.78 11.32
CA VAL A 70 11.07 -21.89 11.77
C VAL A 70 11.01 -21.76 13.28
N SER A 71 10.37 -20.69 13.77
CA SER A 71 10.14 -20.43 15.19
C SER A 71 9.02 -21.29 15.75
N GLN A 72 7.95 -21.48 14.97
CA GLN A 72 6.79 -22.27 15.35
C GLN A 72 6.12 -22.89 14.13
N THR A 73 5.67 -24.13 14.27
CA THR A 73 4.80 -24.80 13.30
C THR A 73 3.42 -25.00 13.91
N ILE A 74 2.36 -24.62 13.20
CA ILE A 74 0.98 -24.87 13.60
C ILE A 74 0.32 -25.77 12.56
N GLN A 75 0.03 -27.01 12.96
CA GLN A 75 -0.69 -27.98 12.13
C GLN A 75 -2.16 -27.56 12.00
N LEU A 76 -2.67 -27.52 10.77
CA LEU A 76 -4.08 -27.24 10.51
C LEU A 76 -4.90 -28.52 10.46
N GLU A 77 -6.19 -28.38 10.73
CA GLU A 77 -7.20 -29.42 10.61
C GLU A 77 -8.54 -28.81 10.19
N GLY A 78 -9.49 -29.66 9.81
CA GLY A 78 -10.78 -29.22 9.29
C GLY A 78 -10.86 -29.27 7.76
N THR A 79 -11.91 -28.68 7.23
CA THR A 79 -12.19 -28.65 5.79
C THR A 79 -12.64 -27.24 5.41
N ILE A 80 -12.05 -26.69 4.37
CA ILE A 80 -12.50 -25.45 3.73
C ILE A 80 -13.35 -25.84 2.52
N ASN A 81 -14.61 -25.40 2.50
CA ASN A 81 -15.50 -25.74 1.38
C ASN A 81 -15.07 -25.02 0.10
N ALA A 82 -15.59 -25.47 -1.03
CA ALA A 82 -15.45 -24.75 -2.30
C ALA A 82 -15.91 -23.29 -2.19
N ASN A 83 -15.10 -22.35 -2.68
CA ASN A 83 -15.38 -20.90 -2.67
C ASN A 83 -15.70 -20.31 -1.28
N ASP A 84 -15.14 -20.90 -0.22
CA ASP A 84 -15.40 -20.53 1.17
C ASP A 84 -14.12 -20.07 1.89
N TYR A 85 -14.30 -19.46 3.05
CA TYR A 85 -13.23 -18.96 3.92
C TYR A 85 -12.98 -19.90 5.09
N PHE A 86 -11.77 -19.90 5.62
CA PHE A 86 -11.41 -20.62 6.82
C PHE A 86 -10.59 -19.72 7.74
N LEU A 87 -11.14 -19.40 8.91
CA LEU A 87 -10.57 -18.46 9.86
C LEU A 87 -9.82 -19.19 10.97
N ILE A 88 -8.53 -18.89 11.07
CA ILE A 88 -7.63 -19.36 12.11
C ILE A 88 -7.43 -18.26 13.13
N GLY A 89 -7.64 -18.57 14.40
CA GLY A 89 -7.42 -17.65 15.52
C GLY A 89 -6.59 -18.24 16.65
N SER A 90 -6.17 -17.37 17.56
CA SER A 90 -5.51 -17.75 18.81
C SER A 90 -6.52 -18.37 19.80
N GLY A 91 -6.25 -19.56 20.32
CA GLY A 91 -7.20 -20.28 21.20
C GLY A 91 -7.37 -19.68 22.59
N ASN A 92 -6.50 -18.76 23.00
CA ASN A 92 -6.61 -18.02 24.25
C ASN A 92 -7.28 -16.64 24.10
N SER A 93 -7.78 -16.28 22.91
CA SER A 93 -8.59 -15.06 22.75
C SER A 93 -9.82 -15.11 23.65
N THR A 94 -10.15 -13.98 24.28
CA THR A 94 -11.39 -13.82 25.07
C THR A 94 -12.40 -12.93 24.37
N ASN A 95 -12.08 -12.44 23.17
CA ASN A 95 -12.91 -11.52 22.41
C ASN A 95 -14.02 -12.29 21.66
N THR A 96 -15.23 -12.30 22.23
CA THR A 96 -16.36 -13.07 21.71
C THR A 96 -16.82 -12.64 20.32
N THR A 97 -16.45 -11.43 19.88
CA THR A 97 -16.76 -10.90 18.55
C THR A 97 -16.04 -11.69 17.45
N ILE A 98 -14.83 -12.20 17.74
CA ILE A 98 -14.02 -12.95 16.78
C ILE A 98 -14.01 -14.46 17.05
N THR A 99 -14.01 -14.88 18.33
CA THR A 99 -13.88 -16.31 18.66
C THR A 99 -15.05 -17.16 18.18
N SER A 100 -16.24 -16.58 18.09
CA SER A 100 -17.44 -17.26 17.54
C SER A 100 -17.35 -17.53 16.03
N GLN A 101 -16.38 -16.93 15.34
CA GLN A 101 -16.17 -17.05 13.90
C GLN A 101 -15.02 -18.00 13.53
N PHE A 102 -14.20 -18.44 14.49
CA PHE A 102 -13.05 -19.32 14.23
C PHE A 102 -13.51 -20.70 13.73
N ASP A 103 -12.91 -21.17 12.64
CA ASP A 103 -13.04 -22.57 12.21
C ASP A 103 -11.96 -23.44 12.84
N PHE A 104 -10.81 -22.84 13.12
CA PHE A 104 -9.72 -23.45 13.87
C PHE A 104 -9.15 -22.45 14.87
N SER A 105 -8.97 -22.91 16.11
CA SER A 105 -8.34 -22.14 17.17
C SER A 105 -7.13 -22.88 17.65
N ASN A 106 -5.95 -22.25 17.67
CA ASN A 106 -4.75 -22.86 18.20
C ASN A 106 -4.86 -22.99 19.74
N PRO A 107 -5.13 -24.18 20.30
CA PRO A 107 -5.72 -24.32 21.64
C PRO A 107 -4.78 -23.89 22.78
N ASP A 108 -3.46 -23.95 22.58
CA ASP A 108 -2.47 -23.76 23.64
C ASP A 108 -1.54 -22.55 23.41
N ALA A 109 -1.74 -21.75 22.36
CA ALA A 109 -0.90 -20.60 22.09
C ALA A 109 -1.56 -19.52 21.23
N VAL A 110 -1.05 -18.29 21.37
CA VAL A 110 -1.29 -17.20 20.43
C VAL A 110 -0.73 -17.53 19.05
N LEU A 111 -1.28 -16.93 18.01
CA LEU A 111 -0.60 -16.86 16.72
C LEU A 111 0.61 -15.93 16.86
N PRO A 112 1.85 -16.43 16.65
CA PRO A 112 3.05 -15.75 17.10
C PRO A 112 3.57 -14.77 16.05
N PHE A 113 2.72 -13.93 15.46
CA PHE A 113 3.14 -12.98 14.43
C PHE A 113 2.88 -11.52 14.82
N ASN A 114 3.68 -10.62 14.27
CA ASN A 114 3.47 -9.18 14.17
C ASN A 114 4.12 -8.62 12.88
N GLY A 115 4.18 -7.30 12.74
CA GLY A 115 4.46 -6.59 11.50
C GLY A 115 5.83 -6.78 10.83
N ASN A 116 6.71 -7.60 11.40
CA ASN A 116 7.98 -8.02 10.77
C ASN A 116 8.10 -9.54 10.54
N ASP A 117 7.10 -10.32 10.94
CA ASP A 117 7.21 -11.78 10.98
C ASP A 117 6.85 -12.43 9.63
N GLY A 118 7.56 -13.52 9.29
CA GLY A 118 7.27 -14.35 8.13
C GLY A 118 6.25 -15.45 8.45
N ILE A 119 5.32 -15.69 7.53
CA ILE A 119 4.29 -16.74 7.64
C ILE A 119 4.24 -17.51 6.32
N GLU A 120 4.51 -18.82 6.38
CA GLU A 120 4.38 -19.73 5.25
C GLU A 120 3.19 -20.65 5.45
N LEU A 121 2.26 -20.68 4.49
CA LEU A 121 1.31 -21.78 4.35
C LEU A 121 1.99 -22.92 3.57
N MET A 122 2.09 -24.08 4.21
CA MET A 122 2.71 -25.26 3.63
C MET A 122 1.66 -26.33 3.33
N TYR A 123 1.83 -27.06 2.22
CA TYR A 123 1.14 -28.31 1.96
C TYR A 123 2.16 -29.44 1.88
N LYS A 124 2.14 -30.35 2.86
CA LYS A 124 3.15 -31.39 3.07
C LYS A 124 4.57 -30.82 3.24
N LYS A 125 5.29 -30.62 2.15
CA LYS A 125 6.67 -30.10 2.13
C LYS A 125 6.87 -28.96 1.14
N ALA A 126 5.80 -28.48 0.51
CA ALA A 126 5.84 -27.43 -0.49
C ALA A 126 5.19 -26.16 0.07
N VAL A 127 5.84 -25.02 -0.14
CA VAL A 127 5.24 -23.70 0.10
C VAL A 127 4.07 -23.51 -0.86
N VAL A 128 2.91 -23.19 -0.29
CA VAL A 128 1.71 -22.82 -1.02
C VAL A 128 1.66 -21.30 -1.13
N ASP A 129 1.64 -20.62 0.00
CA ASP A 129 1.48 -19.17 0.07
C ASP A 129 2.34 -18.57 1.18
N TYR A 130 2.66 -17.28 1.07
CA TYR A 130 3.75 -16.71 1.83
C TYR A 130 3.52 -15.20 2.11
N ILE A 131 3.70 -14.79 3.37
CA ILE A 131 3.62 -13.40 3.84
C ILE A 131 4.85 -13.04 4.67
N GLY A 132 5.25 -11.77 4.66
CA GLY A 132 6.34 -11.22 5.49
C GLY A 132 7.72 -11.43 4.86
N GLN A 133 8.79 -11.15 5.60
CA GLN A 133 10.16 -11.32 5.09
C GLN A 133 11.04 -12.08 6.09
N VAL A 134 11.35 -13.33 5.77
CA VAL A 134 12.27 -14.16 6.56
C VAL A 134 13.64 -13.49 6.67
N GLY A 135 14.20 -13.45 7.87
CA GLY A 135 15.51 -12.84 8.13
C GLY A 135 15.50 -11.32 8.27
N SER A 136 14.34 -10.66 8.26
CA SER A 136 14.21 -9.22 8.48
C SER A 136 13.49 -8.94 9.80
N ASP A 137 14.02 -8.00 10.58
CA ASP A 137 13.42 -7.47 11.81
C ASP A 137 12.85 -6.05 11.59
N VAL A 138 12.69 -5.64 10.33
CA VAL A 138 12.13 -4.34 9.99
C VAL A 138 10.61 -4.45 10.04
N ASP A 139 9.99 -3.67 10.91
CA ASP A 139 8.53 -3.55 10.97
C ASP A 139 8.02 -2.94 9.67
N ILE A 140 7.26 -3.72 8.91
CA ILE A 140 6.66 -3.31 7.64
C ILE A 140 5.18 -2.94 7.84
N TYR A 141 4.49 -3.56 8.79
CA TYR A 141 3.07 -3.37 9.05
C TYR A 141 2.64 -3.71 10.48
N ASN A 142 2.79 -2.81 11.45
CA ASN A 142 2.32 -3.12 12.82
C ASN A 142 0.83 -2.80 12.98
N ASP A 143 0.09 -3.68 13.65
CA ASP A 143 -1.31 -3.49 14.04
C ASP A 143 -2.25 -3.14 12.87
N LEU A 144 -2.10 -3.77 11.69
CA LEU A 144 -2.95 -3.52 10.52
C LEU A 144 -3.69 -4.78 10.08
N THR A 145 -4.83 -4.57 9.43
CA THR A 145 -5.46 -5.62 8.64
C THR A 145 -4.92 -5.58 7.23
N MET A 146 -4.36 -6.69 6.76
CA MET A 146 -3.96 -6.88 5.36
C MET A 146 -4.98 -7.74 4.65
N ILE A 147 -5.45 -7.28 3.51
CA ILE A 147 -6.35 -8.07 2.64
C ILE A 147 -5.70 -8.20 1.29
N ARG A 148 -5.70 -9.41 0.73
CA ARG A 148 -5.07 -9.70 -0.56
C ARG A 148 -5.66 -8.79 -1.64
N LEU A 149 -4.79 -8.29 -2.52
CA LEU A 149 -5.18 -7.43 -3.63
C LEU A 149 -5.91 -8.25 -4.71
N GLY A 150 -7.01 -7.70 -5.22
CA GLY A 150 -7.78 -8.25 -6.34
C GLY A 150 -9.19 -8.67 -5.94
N LEU A 151 -9.92 -9.20 -6.91
CA LEU A 151 -11.20 -9.87 -6.66
C LEU A 151 -10.93 -11.31 -6.22
N VAL A 152 -11.81 -11.88 -5.39
CA VAL A 152 -11.61 -13.21 -4.80
C VAL A 152 -11.47 -14.31 -5.85
N GLU A 153 -12.16 -14.18 -7.00
CA GLU A 153 -12.04 -15.07 -8.16
C GLU A 153 -10.66 -15.05 -8.83
N ASP A 154 -9.88 -13.99 -8.61
CA ASP A 154 -8.55 -13.80 -9.20
C ASP A 154 -7.42 -14.19 -8.23
N TYR A 155 -7.74 -14.52 -6.98
CA TYR A 155 -6.75 -14.86 -5.97
C TYR A 155 -5.92 -16.09 -6.37
N LYS A 156 -4.61 -15.95 -6.22
CA LYS A 156 -3.63 -16.99 -6.53
C LYS A 156 -2.59 -17.08 -5.42
N PRO A 157 -2.13 -18.31 -5.11
CA PRO A 157 -1.07 -18.52 -4.15
C PRO A 157 0.24 -17.88 -4.63
N SER A 158 1.00 -17.29 -3.71
CA SER A 158 2.32 -16.72 -4.00
C SER A 158 3.38 -17.32 -3.08
N LYS A 159 4.46 -17.83 -3.67
CA LYS A 159 5.59 -18.42 -2.91
C LYS A 159 6.60 -17.37 -2.43
N THR A 160 6.30 -16.09 -2.68
CA THR A 160 7.13 -14.95 -2.33
C THR A 160 6.23 -13.83 -1.84
N PHE A 161 6.70 -13.05 -0.87
CA PHE A 161 5.96 -11.88 -0.42
C PHE A 161 6.32 -10.64 -1.24
N ASN A 162 5.31 -9.99 -1.80
CA ASN A 162 5.38 -8.60 -2.21
C ASN A 162 4.37 -7.82 -1.36
N THR A 163 4.82 -6.76 -0.69
CA THR A 163 3.96 -5.88 0.12
C THR A 163 2.79 -5.31 -0.69
N PHE A 164 2.94 -5.17 -2.01
CA PHE A 164 1.89 -4.67 -2.91
C PHE A 164 0.94 -5.76 -3.45
N ASP A 165 1.08 -7.02 -3.00
CA ASP A 165 0.07 -8.07 -3.23
C ASP A 165 -1.07 -8.00 -2.19
N TYR A 166 -0.98 -7.07 -1.23
CA TYR A 166 -1.95 -6.84 -0.17
C TYR A 166 -2.25 -5.34 -0.03
N ILE A 167 -3.50 -5.04 0.30
CA ILE A 167 -3.97 -3.71 0.69
C ILE A 167 -3.98 -3.65 2.23
N TYR A 168 -3.45 -2.56 2.76
CA TYR A 168 -3.38 -2.28 4.19
C TYR A 168 -4.59 -1.44 4.62
N TYR A 169 -5.45 -2.03 5.44
CA TYR A 169 -6.62 -1.42 6.07
C TYR A 169 -6.33 -1.06 7.52
N LEU A 170 -7.25 -0.33 8.13
CA LEU A 170 -7.23 -0.03 9.54
C LEU A 170 -7.10 -1.31 10.41
N PRO A 171 -6.53 -1.17 11.63
CA PRO A 171 -6.57 -2.24 12.63
C PRO A 171 -8.01 -2.70 12.87
N GLU A 172 -8.15 -3.99 13.20
CA GLU A 172 -9.37 -4.53 13.83
C GLU A 172 -10.68 -4.32 13.03
N VAL A 173 -10.60 -4.27 11.69
CA VAL A 173 -11.77 -4.22 10.80
C VAL A 173 -12.45 -5.59 10.66
N PHE A 174 -12.87 -6.14 11.80
CA PHE A 174 -13.47 -7.48 11.92
C PHE A 174 -14.77 -7.64 11.14
N GLN A 175 -15.39 -6.55 10.65
CA GLN A 175 -16.51 -6.61 9.72
C GLN A 175 -16.17 -7.35 8.42
N TYR A 176 -14.88 -7.49 8.06
CA TYR A 176 -14.43 -8.16 6.84
C TYR A 176 -14.04 -9.63 7.02
N ILE A 177 -14.29 -10.20 8.20
CA ILE A 177 -14.07 -11.63 8.43
C ILE A 177 -15.08 -12.45 7.60
N LYS A 178 -14.57 -13.45 6.87
CA LYS A 178 -15.34 -14.43 6.07
C LYS A 178 -16.27 -13.81 5.02
N ASN A 179 -15.91 -12.65 4.49
CA ASN A 179 -16.63 -12.01 3.39
C ASN A 179 -15.69 -11.20 2.49
N ASP A 180 -16.23 -10.63 1.43
CA ASP A 180 -15.54 -9.78 0.47
C ASP A 180 -16.23 -8.40 0.37
N ASP A 181 -16.81 -7.89 1.46
CA ASP A 181 -17.70 -6.72 1.43
C ASP A 181 -16.95 -5.37 1.52
N TYR A 182 -15.62 -5.37 1.55
CA TYR A 182 -14.80 -4.16 1.52
C TYR A 182 -14.83 -3.48 0.14
N GLU A 183 -14.81 -2.14 0.11
CA GLU A 183 -15.07 -1.40 -1.14
C GLU A 183 -13.84 -1.25 -2.04
N ILE A 184 -12.65 -1.06 -1.47
CA ILE A 184 -11.39 -0.94 -2.22
C ILE A 184 -10.82 -2.34 -2.37
N LYS A 185 -10.65 -2.87 -3.59
CA LYS A 185 -10.15 -4.26 -3.77
C LYS A 185 -9.03 -4.35 -4.79
N THR A 186 -9.10 -3.54 -5.82
CA THR A 186 -8.28 -3.66 -7.02
C THR A 186 -7.24 -2.55 -7.11
N LEU A 187 -6.27 -2.71 -8.02
CA LEU A 187 -5.36 -1.62 -8.37
C LEU A 187 -6.11 -0.41 -8.92
N ASP A 188 -7.20 -0.60 -9.66
CA ASP A 188 -7.99 0.50 -10.19
C ASP A 188 -8.65 1.32 -9.07
N ASP A 189 -9.17 0.66 -8.03
CA ASP A 189 -9.73 1.34 -6.85
C ASP A 189 -8.65 2.15 -6.12
N LEU A 190 -7.45 1.60 -5.96
CA LEU A 190 -6.31 2.29 -5.35
C LEU A 190 -5.82 3.45 -6.22
N TYR A 191 -5.81 3.28 -7.54
CA TYR A 191 -5.34 4.27 -8.49
C TYR A 191 -6.36 5.39 -8.75
N ALA A 192 -7.63 5.17 -8.43
CA ALA A 192 -8.64 6.23 -8.34
C ALA A 192 -8.34 7.20 -7.19
N GLY A 193 -7.60 6.74 -6.17
CA GLY A 193 -7.16 7.53 -5.02
C GLY A 193 -8.25 7.80 -3.99
N PRO A 194 -7.87 8.34 -2.82
CA PRO A 194 -8.81 8.63 -1.75
C PRO A 194 -9.70 9.84 -2.09
N ARG A 195 -10.89 9.89 -1.48
CA ARG A 195 -11.85 10.99 -1.63
C ARG A 195 -12.06 11.71 -0.32
N LEU A 196 -12.21 13.04 -0.38
CA LEU A 196 -12.56 13.83 0.79
C LEU A 196 -14.01 13.57 1.20
N GLU A 197 -14.19 12.81 2.28
CA GLU A 197 -15.51 12.50 2.82
C GLU A 197 -16.10 13.66 3.64
N GLN A 198 -17.44 13.72 3.68
CA GLN A 198 -18.16 14.76 4.42
C GLN A 198 -17.79 14.80 5.91
N ARG A 199 -17.51 13.64 6.52
CA ARG A 199 -17.09 13.55 7.93
C ARG A 199 -15.89 14.45 8.25
N TYR A 200 -14.94 14.58 7.33
CA TYR A 200 -13.77 15.44 7.52
C TYR A 200 -14.11 16.92 7.29
N LYS A 201 -15.07 17.24 6.43
CA LYS A 201 -15.55 18.63 6.25
C LYS A 201 -16.33 19.15 7.46
N ASP A 202 -16.96 18.24 8.21
CA ASP A 202 -17.74 18.56 9.41
C ASP A 202 -16.87 18.63 10.68
N MET A 203 -15.65 18.08 10.64
CA MET A 203 -14.69 18.10 11.75
C MET A 203 -13.99 19.47 11.87
N PRO A 204 -13.60 19.89 13.09
CA PRO A 204 -12.86 21.13 13.28
C PRO A 204 -11.43 21.02 12.73
N TYR A 205 -10.94 22.09 12.11
CA TYR A 205 -9.55 22.17 11.62
C TYR A 205 -8.53 22.08 12.77
N VAL A 206 -8.85 22.64 13.91
CA VAL A 206 -7.97 22.69 15.09
C VAL A 206 -8.55 21.77 16.16
N ASP A 207 -7.69 21.10 16.91
CA ASP A 207 -8.11 20.25 18.02
C ASP A 207 -8.87 21.09 19.06
N SER A 208 -9.98 20.54 19.56
CA SER A 208 -10.87 21.27 20.48
C SER A 208 -10.27 21.56 21.86
N SER A 209 -9.20 20.84 22.22
CA SER A 209 -8.50 20.96 23.50
C SER A 209 -7.12 21.63 23.39
N ASN A 210 -6.57 21.74 22.16
CA ASN A 210 -5.25 22.34 21.93
C ASN A 210 -5.20 23.10 20.60
N GLU A 211 -5.07 24.44 20.69
CA GLU A 211 -5.07 25.33 19.54
C GLU A 211 -3.86 25.17 18.59
N ASN A 212 -2.82 24.46 19.01
CA ASN A 212 -1.59 24.25 18.23
C ASN A 212 -1.59 22.91 17.47
N ILE A 213 -2.64 22.10 17.64
CA ILE A 213 -2.74 20.75 17.11
C ILE A 213 -3.88 20.68 16.09
N GLY A 214 -3.68 19.91 15.02
CA GLY A 214 -4.71 19.65 14.02
C GLY A 214 -5.83 18.80 14.58
N GLY A 215 -7.07 19.20 14.29
CA GLY A 215 -8.27 18.43 14.61
C GLY A 215 -8.63 17.37 13.55
N GLY A 216 -7.94 17.36 12.41
CA GLY A 216 -8.25 16.46 11.28
C GLY A 216 -9.31 17.00 10.32
N GLY A 217 -9.92 18.15 10.62
CA GLY A 217 -10.94 18.77 9.79
C GLY A 217 -10.40 19.40 8.51
N ALA A 218 -11.20 19.32 7.44
CA ALA A 218 -10.93 19.88 6.12
C ALA A 218 -11.74 21.16 5.91
N VAL A 219 -11.05 22.28 5.71
CA VAL A 219 -11.68 23.60 5.58
C VAL A 219 -11.66 24.08 4.14
N LEU A 220 -12.83 24.47 3.64
CA LEU A 220 -12.98 25.17 2.36
C LEU A 220 -12.18 26.49 2.37
N THR A 221 -11.34 26.69 1.38
CA THR A 221 -10.53 27.92 1.24
C THR A 221 -10.32 28.27 -0.23
N SER A 222 -9.56 29.33 -0.49
CA SER A 222 -9.14 29.77 -1.81
C SER A 222 -7.62 29.96 -1.85
N VAL A 223 -7.04 29.67 -3.00
CA VAL A 223 -5.61 29.85 -3.27
C VAL A 223 -5.29 31.34 -3.35
N SER A 224 -4.22 31.77 -2.67
CA SER A 224 -3.68 33.13 -2.75
C SER A 224 -2.30 33.21 -3.41
N GLY A 225 -1.64 32.07 -3.61
CA GLY A 225 -0.37 31.96 -4.33
C GLY A 225 0.10 30.51 -4.39
N ILE A 226 1.07 30.22 -5.25
CA ILE A 226 1.64 28.87 -5.41
C ILE A 226 3.16 29.02 -5.46
N ALA A 227 3.87 28.42 -4.51
CA ALA A 227 5.32 28.57 -4.40
C ALA A 227 6.02 27.62 -5.37
N ASP A 228 5.76 26.33 -5.22
CA ASP A 228 6.47 25.23 -5.89
C ASP A 228 5.62 23.95 -5.94
N GLY A 229 6.26 22.78 -6.03
CA GLY A 229 5.61 21.48 -6.19
C GLY A 229 4.81 21.02 -4.97
N ASP A 230 5.21 21.41 -3.76
CA ASP A 230 4.61 20.95 -2.50
C ASP A 230 4.20 22.07 -1.54
N THR A 231 4.32 23.32 -1.97
CA THR A 231 3.97 24.48 -1.17
C THR A 231 3.07 25.44 -1.94
N ALA A 232 1.94 25.81 -1.33
CA ALA A 232 1.02 26.83 -1.84
C ALA A 232 0.45 27.69 -0.70
N TYR A 233 -0.10 28.84 -1.04
CA TYR A 233 -0.67 29.80 -0.09
C TYR A 233 -2.19 29.81 -0.20
N PHE A 234 -2.86 29.86 0.95
CA PHE A 234 -4.31 29.81 1.04
C PHE A 234 -4.84 30.89 1.98
N ASN A 235 -6.08 31.32 1.74
CA ASN A 235 -6.73 32.30 2.61
C ASN A 235 -7.21 31.68 3.92
N ALA A 236 -7.23 32.47 4.99
CA ALA A 236 -7.74 32.05 6.28
C ALA A 236 -9.25 31.74 6.20
N ASN A 237 -9.69 30.67 6.86
CA ASN A 237 -11.11 30.35 7.01
C ASN A 237 -11.32 29.35 8.17
N ASN A 238 -12.47 29.42 8.85
CA ASN A 238 -12.97 28.40 9.80
C ASN A 238 -11.90 27.70 10.67
N GLY A 239 -11.07 28.48 11.38
CA GLY A 239 -10.02 27.97 12.27
C GLY A 239 -8.66 27.72 11.61
N PHE A 240 -8.59 27.60 10.29
CA PHE A 240 -7.34 27.67 9.54
C PHE A 240 -6.88 29.14 9.41
N GLY A 241 -5.68 29.44 9.90
CA GLY A 241 -5.13 30.80 9.97
C GLY A 241 -4.70 31.41 8.63
N GLY A 242 -4.69 30.63 7.55
CA GLY A 242 -4.24 31.09 6.23
C GLY A 242 -2.72 31.25 6.15
N GLY A 243 -2.20 31.43 4.93
CA GLY A 243 -0.77 31.52 4.65
C GLY A 243 -0.24 30.31 3.88
N SER A 244 1.07 30.10 3.94
CA SER A 244 1.74 28.99 3.27
C SER A 244 1.41 27.66 3.94
N VAL A 245 1.07 26.67 3.12
CA VAL A 245 0.85 25.28 3.51
C VAL A 245 1.91 24.43 2.81
N ARG A 246 2.69 23.69 3.61
CA ARG A 246 3.56 22.61 3.15
C ARG A 246 2.73 21.33 3.11
N TYR A 247 2.69 20.70 1.93
CA TYR A 247 1.87 19.52 1.70
C TYR A 247 2.40 18.37 2.53
N PHE A 248 1.56 17.79 3.38
CA PHE A 248 1.96 16.62 4.18
C PHE A 248 2.25 15.39 3.29
N TYR A 249 2.89 14.35 3.82
CA TYR A 249 3.27 13.07 3.16
C TYR A 249 4.32 13.07 2.05
N LEU A 250 4.56 14.18 1.37
CA LEU A 250 5.45 14.20 0.21
C LEU A 250 6.56 15.23 0.34
N ASN A 251 7.58 15.08 -0.47
CA ASN A 251 8.66 16.05 -0.63
C ASN A 251 9.03 16.13 -2.10
N THR A 252 8.70 17.24 -2.75
CA THR A 252 9.03 17.43 -4.17
C THR A 252 10.44 17.98 -4.31
N ALA A 253 11.10 17.67 -5.43
CA ALA A 253 12.39 18.28 -5.77
C ALA A 253 12.29 19.82 -5.78
N GLU A 254 13.35 20.49 -5.33
CA GLU A 254 13.34 21.93 -5.09
C GLU A 254 13.53 22.75 -6.39
N VAL A 255 12.98 23.96 -6.42
CA VAL A 255 13.32 25.00 -7.42
C VAL A 255 14.32 25.99 -6.84
N ASN A 256 14.94 26.84 -7.67
CA ASN A 256 15.84 27.88 -7.14
C ASN A 256 15.10 28.82 -6.18
N GLY A 257 15.61 28.91 -4.95
CA GLY A 257 15.13 29.81 -3.92
C GLY A 257 16.28 30.57 -3.25
N SER A 258 15.97 31.35 -2.22
CA SER A 258 16.99 32.17 -1.52
C SER A 258 18.08 31.33 -0.83
N HIS A 259 17.78 30.09 -0.46
CA HIS A 259 18.68 29.20 0.30
C HIS A 259 18.69 27.75 -0.22
N VAL A 260 17.96 27.48 -1.30
CA VAL A 260 17.85 26.16 -1.94
C VAL A 260 18.18 26.31 -3.41
N SER A 261 18.84 25.31 -3.98
CA SER A 261 19.18 25.26 -5.40
C SER A 261 18.23 24.30 -6.10
N ALA A 262 17.96 24.55 -7.37
CA ALA A 262 17.12 23.67 -8.15
C ALA A 262 17.68 22.25 -8.21
N GLU A 263 16.77 21.28 -8.22
CA GLU A 263 17.04 19.85 -8.34
C GLU A 263 16.39 19.29 -9.61
N PRO A 264 16.86 18.14 -10.14
CA PRO A 264 16.17 17.47 -11.24
C PRO A 264 14.71 17.22 -10.86
N TRP A 265 13.80 17.54 -11.78
CA TRP A 265 12.33 17.45 -11.64
C TRP A 265 11.69 18.54 -10.80
N GLY A 266 12.46 19.45 -10.18
CA GLY A 266 11.90 20.49 -9.32
C GLY A 266 11.01 21.49 -10.07
N TYR A 267 11.42 21.94 -11.26
CA TYR A 267 10.56 22.80 -12.07
C TYR A 267 9.40 22.05 -12.71
N VAL A 268 9.51 20.73 -12.90
CA VAL A 268 8.39 19.89 -13.34
C VAL A 268 7.34 19.76 -12.23
N ALA A 269 7.73 19.46 -11.00
CA ALA A 269 6.81 19.40 -9.85
C ALA A 269 6.13 20.77 -9.60
N SER A 270 6.93 21.85 -9.63
CA SER A 270 6.42 23.23 -9.54
C SER A 270 5.39 23.53 -10.64
N LYS A 271 5.69 23.14 -11.88
CA LYS A 271 4.77 23.28 -13.02
C LYS A 271 3.50 22.46 -12.83
N TYR A 272 3.58 21.21 -12.36
CA TYR A 272 2.40 20.38 -12.14
C TYR A 272 1.44 21.02 -11.14
N ASN A 273 1.97 21.49 -10.00
CA ASN A 273 1.14 22.17 -9.00
C ASN A 273 0.53 23.49 -9.54
N LYS A 274 1.32 24.30 -10.26
CA LYS A 274 0.91 25.63 -10.77
C LYS A 274 -0.03 25.58 -11.97
N GLU A 275 0.34 24.82 -12.99
CA GLU A 275 -0.27 24.87 -14.31
C GLU A 275 -1.37 23.81 -14.50
N PHE A 276 -1.42 22.79 -13.63
CA PHE A 276 -2.37 21.68 -13.75
C PHE A 276 -3.29 21.54 -12.52
N LEU A 277 -2.71 21.45 -11.32
CA LEU A 277 -3.50 21.19 -10.11
C LEU A 277 -4.23 22.42 -9.60
N LEU A 278 -3.54 23.54 -9.43
CA LEU A 278 -4.09 24.78 -8.86
C LEU A 278 -4.26 25.91 -9.88
N ASN A 279 -4.13 25.63 -11.18
CA ASN A 279 -4.59 26.57 -12.21
C ASN A 279 -6.09 26.84 -12.05
N ASP A 280 -6.56 28.00 -12.51
CA ASP A 280 -7.99 28.38 -12.48
C ASP A 280 -8.68 28.03 -11.14
N ALA A 281 -7.97 28.25 -10.01
CA ALA A 281 -8.42 27.80 -8.68
C ALA A 281 -9.78 28.37 -8.26
N ASN A 282 -10.22 29.46 -8.88
CA ASN A 282 -11.54 30.05 -8.68
C ASN A 282 -12.70 29.20 -9.26
N GLN A 283 -12.41 28.21 -10.11
CA GLN A 283 -13.38 27.24 -10.64
C GLN A 283 -13.34 25.90 -9.89
N LYS A 284 -12.54 25.78 -8.81
CA LYS A 284 -12.29 24.54 -8.09
C LYS A 284 -12.76 24.65 -6.64
N GLU A 285 -13.26 23.54 -6.10
CA GLU A 285 -13.52 23.41 -4.67
C GLU A 285 -12.21 22.98 -3.97
N ILE A 286 -11.63 23.90 -3.19
CA ILE A 286 -10.32 23.68 -2.55
C ILE A 286 -10.49 23.57 -1.03
N HIS A 287 -10.01 22.47 -0.45
CA HIS A 287 -9.93 22.33 1.00
C HIS A 287 -8.49 22.16 1.48
N VAL A 288 -8.19 22.73 2.65
CA VAL A 288 -6.97 22.42 3.41
C VAL A 288 -7.39 21.65 4.65
N GLN A 289 -6.82 20.46 4.85
CA GLN A 289 -7.09 19.59 5.98
C GLN A 289 -5.88 19.50 6.90
N SER A 290 -6.10 19.69 8.20
CA SER A 290 -5.05 19.52 9.21
C SER A 290 -4.81 18.05 9.52
N ILE A 291 -3.65 17.73 10.09
CA ILE A 291 -3.31 16.36 10.47
C ILE A 291 -3.77 16.14 11.93
N PRO A 292 -4.65 15.16 12.20
CA PRO A 292 -5.23 14.96 13.52
C PRO A 292 -4.16 14.61 14.54
N GLY A 293 -4.14 15.31 15.68
CA GLY A 293 -3.17 15.06 16.75
C GLY A 293 -1.73 15.50 16.44
N TYR A 294 -1.49 16.16 15.31
CA TYR A 294 -0.17 16.65 14.90
C TYR A 294 -0.07 18.18 14.94
N ALA A 295 1.15 18.72 14.96
CA ALA A 295 1.37 20.16 14.95
C ALA A 295 0.77 20.83 13.70
N LEU A 296 0.10 21.97 13.89
CA LEU A 296 -0.45 22.76 12.77
C LEU A 296 0.62 23.39 11.88
N ASN A 297 1.80 23.69 12.44
CA ASN A 297 2.89 24.35 11.75
C ASN A 297 4.19 23.57 11.91
N GLU A 298 5.05 23.66 10.89
CA GLU A 298 6.43 23.17 10.95
C GLU A 298 7.40 24.27 11.40
N GLY A 299 8.68 23.93 11.56
CA GLY A 299 9.69 24.80 12.16
C GLY A 299 9.92 26.13 11.44
N TYR A 300 9.64 26.20 10.13
CA TYR A 300 9.70 27.46 9.36
C TYR A 300 8.40 28.27 9.36
N GLY A 301 7.41 27.89 10.18
CA GLY A 301 6.15 28.62 10.34
C GLY A 301 5.11 28.37 9.24
N ARG A 302 5.40 27.52 8.25
CA ARG A 302 4.40 27.05 7.28
C ARG A 302 3.39 26.14 7.99
N TYR A 303 2.12 26.22 7.59
CA TYR A 303 1.13 25.24 8.03
C TYR A 303 1.42 23.87 7.39
N LEU A 304 1.16 22.80 8.12
CA LEU A 304 1.16 21.44 7.58
C LEU A 304 -0.27 21.03 7.24
N GLY A 305 -0.49 20.46 6.06
CA GLY A 305 -1.82 20.01 5.71
C GLY A 305 -1.92 19.19 4.43
N LEU A 306 -3.07 18.55 4.28
CA LEU A 306 -3.51 17.89 3.06
C LEU A 306 -4.30 18.88 2.20
N VAL A 307 -4.03 18.91 0.90
CA VAL A 307 -4.72 19.82 -0.03
C VAL A 307 -5.63 18.99 -0.91
N TRP A 308 -6.92 19.31 -0.88
CA TRP A 308 -7.94 18.64 -1.65
C TRP A 308 -8.48 19.55 -2.74
N ILE A 309 -8.58 19.02 -3.95
CA ILE A 309 -9.02 19.75 -5.15
C ILE A 309 -10.18 18.97 -5.74
N ASN A 310 -11.38 19.55 -5.75
CA ASN A 310 -12.61 18.88 -6.19
C ASN A 310 -12.82 17.51 -5.49
N GLY A 311 -12.41 17.41 -4.22
CA GLY A 311 -12.49 16.20 -3.41
C GLY A 311 -11.42 15.13 -3.70
N TYR A 312 -10.42 15.40 -4.55
CA TYR A 312 -9.26 14.53 -4.78
C TYR A 312 -8.03 15.05 -4.04
N LEU A 313 -7.22 14.15 -3.51
CA LEU A 313 -6.02 14.50 -2.75
C LEU A 313 -4.88 14.94 -3.70
N SER A 314 -4.44 16.19 -3.59
CA SER A 314 -3.36 16.75 -4.44
C SER A 314 -2.07 15.94 -4.29
N GLN A 315 -1.73 15.54 -3.06
CA GLN A 315 -0.57 14.72 -2.75
C GLN A 315 -0.55 13.41 -3.55
N PHE A 316 -1.71 12.74 -3.63
CA PHE A 316 -1.85 11.49 -4.36
C PHE A 316 -1.60 11.67 -5.85
N LEU A 317 -2.07 12.77 -6.42
CA LEU A 317 -1.85 13.10 -7.83
C LEU A 317 -0.37 13.40 -8.12
N ILE A 318 0.31 14.12 -7.23
CA ILE A 318 1.75 14.44 -7.36
C ILE A 318 2.59 13.16 -7.25
N VAL A 319 2.31 12.31 -6.25
CA VAL A 319 3.02 11.04 -6.05
C VAL A 319 2.78 10.08 -7.22
N SER A 320 1.56 10.06 -7.78
CA SER A 320 1.21 9.22 -8.93
C SER A 320 2.03 9.52 -10.18
N GLU A 321 2.50 10.75 -10.34
CA GLU A 321 3.38 11.19 -11.43
C GLU A 321 4.87 10.94 -11.13
N GLY A 322 5.20 10.35 -9.97
CA GLY A 322 6.58 10.13 -9.54
C GLY A 322 7.30 11.41 -9.16
N LEU A 323 6.59 12.50 -8.87
CA LEU A 323 7.15 13.84 -8.63
C LEU A 323 7.49 14.11 -7.16
N SER A 324 7.57 13.07 -6.33
CA SER A 324 7.98 13.14 -4.93
C SER A 324 9.14 12.19 -4.66
N GLU A 325 9.95 12.54 -3.66
CA GLU A 325 10.77 11.60 -2.90
C GLU A 325 9.92 10.46 -2.31
N ASP A 326 10.60 9.55 -1.62
CA ASP A 326 10.03 8.32 -1.12
C ASP A 326 8.89 8.57 -0.10
N VAL A 327 7.71 8.02 -0.39
CA VAL A 327 6.57 8.06 0.54
C VAL A 327 6.90 7.14 1.73
N GLY A 328 6.63 7.63 2.96
CA GLY A 328 6.87 6.85 4.17
C GLY A 328 6.12 5.50 4.20
N SER A 329 6.71 4.51 4.86
CA SER A 329 6.12 3.16 5.00
C SER A 329 5.52 2.89 6.38
N THR A 330 5.77 3.75 7.37
CA THR A 330 5.30 3.57 8.75
C THR A 330 3.95 4.25 8.97
N TYR A 331 3.00 3.51 9.55
CA TYR A 331 1.66 4.01 9.88
C TYR A 331 1.63 4.51 11.33
N ASN A 332 1.47 5.82 11.49
CA ASN A 332 1.29 6.49 12.77
C ASN A 332 -0.20 6.60 13.10
N ALA A 333 -0.51 7.00 14.34
CA ALA A 333 -1.91 7.19 14.76
C ALA A 333 -2.70 8.15 13.87
N TYR A 334 -2.07 9.20 13.33
CA TYR A 334 -2.73 10.13 12.42
C TYR A 334 -3.00 9.51 11.03
N ASP A 335 -2.18 8.55 10.59
CA ASP A 335 -2.38 7.84 9.32
C ASP A 335 -3.62 6.97 9.39
N LEU A 336 -3.85 6.33 10.54
CA LEU A 336 -5.05 5.54 10.79
C LEU A 336 -6.30 6.43 10.88
N ALA A 337 -6.18 7.63 11.45
CA ALA A 337 -7.27 8.60 11.50
C ALA A 337 -7.62 9.22 10.13
N LEU A 338 -6.67 9.20 9.19
CA LEU A 338 -6.79 9.74 7.84
C LEU A 338 -6.99 8.60 6.82
N ASN A 339 -8.23 8.17 6.65
CA ASN A 339 -8.58 7.02 5.82
C ASN A 339 -9.80 7.28 4.93
N TYR A 340 -9.91 6.48 3.88
CA TYR A 340 -11.07 6.41 2.99
C TYR A 340 -11.48 4.94 2.87
N LYS A 341 -12.72 4.60 3.22
CA LYS A 341 -13.23 3.22 3.16
C LYS A 341 -12.35 2.23 3.92
N ASP A 342 -12.00 2.59 5.15
CA ASP A 342 -11.13 1.81 6.04
C ASP A 342 -9.69 1.58 5.51
N VAL A 343 -9.29 2.28 4.45
CA VAL A 343 -7.92 2.26 3.92
C VAL A 343 -7.24 3.61 4.22
N PRO A 344 -6.13 3.64 4.99
CA PRO A 344 -5.36 4.86 5.23
C PRO A 344 -4.92 5.55 3.93
N TYR A 345 -4.91 6.89 3.89
CA TYR A 345 -4.40 7.65 2.74
C TYR A 345 -2.95 7.29 2.39
N LEU A 346 -2.15 6.93 3.41
CA LEU A 346 -0.78 6.46 3.22
C LEU A 346 -0.72 5.19 2.34
N THR A 347 -1.68 4.26 2.47
CA THR A 347 -1.75 3.06 1.61
C THR A 347 -1.94 3.47 0.15
N PHE A 348 -2.88 4.37 -0.15
CA PHE A 348 -3.07 4.87 -1.52
C PHE A 348 -1.81 5.54 -2.07
N LEU A 349 -1.13 6.38 -1.28
CA LEU A 349 0.10 7.05 -1.69
C LEU A 349 1.23 6.06 -1.99
N ARG A 350 1.38 5.01 -1.18
CA ARG A 350 2.37 3.95 -1.42
C ARG A 350 2.10 3.20 -2.73
N PHE A 351 0.84 2.88 -3.03
CA PHE A 351 0.48 2.23 -4.29
C PHE A 351 0.68 3.16 -5.50
N ALA A 352 0.34 4.45 -5.38
CA ALA A 352 0.63 5.45 -6.41
C ALA A 352 2.12 5.55 -6.71
N GLU A 353 2.96 5.58 -5.67
CA GLU A 353 4.41 5.59 -5.82
C GLU A 353 4.92 4.30 -6.48
N TYR A 354 4.43 3.15 -6.05
CA TYR A 354 4.81 1.86 -6.63
C TYR A 354 4.54 1.81 -8.13
N ARG A 355 3.38 2.34 -8.58
CA ARG A 355 3.09 2.51 -10.02
C ARG A 355 4.13 3.38 -10.70
N ALA A 356 4.49 4.52 -10.13
CA ALA A 356 5.50 5.41 -10.71
C ALA A 356 6.88 4.72 -10.81
N ARG A 357 7.26 3.92 -9.82
CA ARG A 357 8.50 3.11 -9.86
C ARG A 357 8.49 2.07 -10.96
N LEU A 358 7.40 1.32 -11.11
CA LEU A 358 7.27 0.31 -12.16
C LEU A 358 7.40 0.93 -13.57
N ASN A 359 6.91 2.15 -13.75
CA ASN A 359 6.98 2.85 -15.03
C ASN A 359 8.26 3.70 -15.21
N GLY A 360 9.04 3.90 -14.14
CA GLY A 360 10.24 4.74 -14.17
C GLY A 360 9.93 6.23 -14.41
N TRP A 361 8.81 6.73 -13.89
CA TRP A 361 8.36 8.12 -14.04
C TRP A 361 9.05 9.07 -13.06
N GLY A 362 9.29 10.31 -13.49
CA GLY A 362 9.73 11.38 -12.61
C GLY A 362 11.01 11.03 -11.83
N LEU A 363 11.02 11.28 -10.52
CA LEU A 363 12.12 10.95 -9.61
C LEU A 363 12.36 9.44 -9.50
N LYS A 364 11.39 8.60 -9.89
CA LYS A 364 11.54 7.14 -9.89
C LYS A 364 12.20 6.61 -11.18
N GLY A 365 12.49 7.51 -12.12
CA GLY A 365 13.25 7.24 -13.32
C GLY A 365 14.77 7.32 -13.10
N TYR A 366 15.48 7.89 -14.07
CA TYR A 366 16.91 8.05 -14.05
C TYR A 366 17.35 9.05 -12.96
N PRO A 367 18.42 8.78 -12.18
CA PRO A 367 19.40 7.69 -12.38
C PRO A 367 19.08 6.38 -11.63
N ALA A 368 18.09 6.35 -10.74
CA ALA A 368 17.75 5.16 -9.95
C ALA A 368 17.30 3.98 -10.84
N ASN A 369 16.57 4.29 -11.91
CA ASN A 369 16.24 3.38 -12.99
C ASN A 369 16.95 3.85 -14.28
N PRO A 370 18.02 3.17 -14.74
CA PRO A 370 18.75 3.58 -15.94
C PRO A 370 17.92 3.62 -17.23
N SER A 371 16.81 2.88 -17.27
CA SER A 371 15.85 2.88 -18.38
C SER A 371 14.65 3.81 -18.19
N GLY A 372 14.56 4.46 -17.02
CA GLY A 372 13.48 5.38 -16.69
C GLY A 372 13.70 6.78 -17.24
N GLU A 373 12.75 7.66 -16.95
CA GLU A 373 12.71 9.02 -17.46
C GLU A 373 13.87 9.87 -16.94
N LYS A 374 14.36 10.77 -17.79
CA LYS A 374 15.31 11.80 -17.40
C LYS A 374 14.58 13.11 -17.23
N SER A 375 14.94 13.86 -16.20
CA SER A 375 14.33 15.16 -16.00
C SER A 375 14.56 16.07 -17.20
N PRO A 376 13.49 16.69 -17.75
CA PRO A 376 13.60 17.58 -18.91
C PRO A 376 14.25 18.93 -18.57
N ASP A 377 14.42 19.25 -17.28
CA ASP A 377 15.06 20.48 -16.80
C ASP A 377 16.54 20.30 -16.42
N TRP A 378 17.13 19.10 -16.54
CA TRP A 378 18.44 18.81 -15.95
C TRP A 378 19.49 18.26 -16.94
N ASN A 379 20.73 18.73 -16.81
CA ASN A 379 21.90 18.08 -17.43
C ASN A 379 22.60 17.21 -16.38
N TYR A 380 22.50 15.90 -16.53
CA TYR A 380 23.09 14.92 -15.62
C TYR A 380 24.61 14.77 -15.75
N ASP A 381 25.22 15.18 -16.86
CA ASP A 381 26.68 15.11 -17.03
C ASP A 381 27.40 16.23 -16.27
N SER A 382 26.84 17.45 -16.35
CA SER A 382 27.35 18.62 -15.61
C SER A 382 26.73 18.79 -14.23
N ASN A 383 25.69 18.01 -13.91
CA ASN A 383 24.85 18.14 -12.73
C ASN A 383 24.34 19.57 -12.51
N THR A 384 23.72 20.15 -13.54
CA THR A 384 23.24 21.53 -13.53
C THR A 384 21.87 21.67 -14.17
N LEU A 385 21.09 22.61 -13.66
CA LEU A 385 19.83 23.07 -14.28
C LEU A 385 20.07 23.57 -15.72
N THR A 386 19.14 23.23 -16.62
CA THR A 386 19.16 23.65 -18.02
C THR A 386 18.05 24.62 -18.38
N THR A 387 16.89 24.53 -17.71
CA THR A 387 15.75 25.42 -17.94
C THR A 387 14.86 25.49 -16.71
N GLU A 388 14.30 26.67 -16.43
CA GLU A 388 13.26 26.87 -15.41
C GLU A 388 11.84 26.65 -15.98
N LYS A 389 11.74 26.33 -17.27
CA LYS A 389 10.48 26.15 -18.02
C LYS A 389 10.50 24.84 -18.79
N PRO A 390 10.49 23.68 -18.12
CA PRO A 390 10.50 22.39 -18.78
C PRO A 390 9.25 22.20 -19.67
N VAL A 391 9.46 21.54 -20.80
CA VAL A 391 8.37 21.00 -21.63
C VAL A 391 8.05 19.62 -21.08
N TRP A 392 6.92 19.51 -20.37
CA TRP A 392 6.44 18.30 -19.74
C TRP A 392 4.90 18.33 -19.67
N SER A 393 4.28 17.17 -19.64
CA SER A 393 2.84 16.99 -19.42
C SER A 393 2.61 15.76 -18.54
N PRO A 394 1.54 15.76 -17.71
CA PRO A 394 1.21 14.61 -16.86
C PRO A 394 1.03 13.33 -17.67
N HIS A 395 1.44 12.20 -17.08
CA HIS A 395 1.20 10.88 -17.65
C HIS A 395 -0.25 10.47 -17.49
N LEU A 396 -0.89 10.94 -16.41
CA LEU A 396 -2.24 10.59 -16.04
C LEU A 396 -3.18 11.76 -16.29
N ASP A 397 -4.38 11.46 -16.79
CA ASP A 397 -5.43 12.46 -16.91
C ASP A 397 -5.83 12.96 -15.51
N LEU A 398 -6.06 14.28 -15.40
CA LEU A 398 -6.62 14.83 -14.18
C LEU A 398 -8.06 14.34 -14.02
N PRO A 399 -8.50 14.00 -12.80
CA PRO A 399 -9.83 13.46 -12.59
C PRO A 399 -11.00 14.43 -12.89
N TRP A 400 -10.69 15.70 -13.15
CA TRP A 400 -11.65 16.77 -13.47
C TRP A 400 -11.38 17.43 -14.84
N ALA A 401 -10.49 16.87 -15.66
CA ALA A 401 -10.20 17.36 -17.00
C ALA A 401 -11.35 17.11 -17.99
#